data_AF-A0A3P3XGN2-F1
#
_entry.id   AF-A0A3P3XGN2-F1
#
_cell.length_a   1.000
_cell.length_b   1.000
_cell.length_c   1.000
_cell.angle_alpha   90.00
_cell.angle_beta   90.00
_cell.angle_gamma   90.00
#
_symmetry.space_group_name_H-M   'P 1'
#
loop_
_entity.id
_entity.type
_entity.pdbx_description
1 polymer ?
#
loop_
_entity_poly.entity_id
_entity_poly.type
_entity_poly.pdbx_seq_one_letter_code
_entity_poly.pdbx_strand_id
1 'polypeptide(L)'
;MSQKEKEQELDQLLPAIPEDFRAVIMYGMTKEEALAIMRAVKSVGPSMQEVAFAMSTETNIQWPLGQLVAELSEEHRMMKEYRAAHGKESIVS
;
A
#
# COMPACT_ATOMS: atom_id res chain seq x y z
N MET A 1 -10.42 27.76 10.85
CA MET A 1 -10.50 26.30 11.01
C MET A 1 -9.33 25.83 11.85
N SER A 2 -9.63 25.16 12.96
CA SER A 2 -8.68 24.54 13.87
C SER A 2 -7.99 23.35 13.18
N GLN A 3 -6.74 23.03 13.54
CA GLN A 3 -6.07 21.81 13.06
C GLN A 3 -6.87 20.54 13.40
N LYS A 4 -7.57 20.56 14.53
CA LYS A 4 -8.42 19.46 15.00
C LYS A 4 -9.64 19.22 14.11
N GLU A 5 -10.18 20.27 13.51
CA GLU A 5 -11.33 20.17 12.59
C GLU A 5 -10.89 19.58 11.25
N LYS A 6 -9.71 19.97 10.74
CA LYS A 6 -9.14 19.42 9.50
C LYS A 6 -8.78 17.95 9.62
N GLU A 7 -8.27 17.53 10.78
CA GLU A 7 -7.91 16.14 11.05
C GLU A 7 -9.16 15.24 11.14
N GLN A 8 -10.23 15.72 11.77
CA GLN A 8 -11.52 15.02 11.86
C GLN A 8 -12.27 14.93 10.52
N GLU A 9 -12.17 15.97 9.70
CA GLU A 9 -12.77 15.98 8.36
C GLU A 9 -12.02 15.04 7.41
N LEU A 10 -10.69 15.00 7.50
CA LEU A 10 -9.86 14.06 6.76
C LEU A 10 -10.18 12.60 7.14
N ASP A 11 -10.31 12.31 8.44
CA ASP A 11 -10.64 10.97 8.95
C ASP A 11 -12.02 10.47 8.47
N GLN A 12 -12.97 11.39 8.24
CA GLN A 12 -14.30 11.08 7.70
C GLN A 12 -14.32 10.87 6.17
N LEU A 13 -13.29 11.34 5.47
CA LEU A 13 -13.21 11.28 4.01
C LEU A 13 -12.32 10.13 3.50
N LEU A 14 -11.47 9.56 4.36
CA LEU A 14 -10.64 8.42 3.98
C LEU A 14 -11.47 7.14 3.95
N PRO A 15 -11.32 6.30 2.90
CA PRO A 15 -11.98 5.00 2.89
C PRO A 15 -11.47 4.15 4.05
N ALA A 16 -12.36 3.32 4.61
CA ALA A 16 -12.02 2.45 5.72
C ALA A 16 -10.91 1.46 5.30
N ILE A 17 -9.79 1.51 6.01
CA ILE A 17 -8.68 0.57 5.82
C ILE A 17 -9.08 -0.77 6.46
N PRO A 18 -9.03 -1.91 5.73
CA PRO A 18 -9.34 -3.20 6.31
C PRO A 18 -8.42 -3.54 7.50
N GLU A 19 -8.95 -4.16 8.56
CA GLU A 19 -8.19 -4.47 9.78
C GLU A 19 -6.99 -5.40 9.55
N ASP A 20 -7.06 -6.24 8.52
CA ASP A 20 -6.00 -7.17 8.13
C ASP A 20 -5.05 -6.60 7.06
N PHE A 21 -5.28 -5.37 6.60
CA PHE A 21 -4.43 -4.72 5.62
C PHE A 21 -3.05 -4.43 6.21
N ARG A 22 -2.02 -4.81 5.46
CA ARG A 22 -0.62 -4.62 5.84
C ARG A 22 0.11 -3.99 4.67
N ALA A 23 0.84 -2.92 4.95
CA ALA A 23 1.63 -2.21 3.95
C ALA A 23 3.06 -2.01 4.43
N VAL A 24 4.00 -2.06 3.48
CA VAL A 24 5.38 -1.60 3.65
C VAL A 24 5.62 -0.45 2.67
N ILE A 25 5.93 0.72 3.22
CA ILE A 25 6.21 1.94 2.46
C ILE A 25 7.72 2.17 2.47
N MET A 26 8.30 2.36 1.29
CA MET A 26 9.73 2.54 1.08
C MET A 26 9.97 3.90 0.40
N TYR A 27 11.04 4.60 0.78
CA TYR A 27 11.42 5.88 0.15
C TYR A 27 12.90 5.90 -0.19
N GLY A 28 13.24 6.44 -1.37
CA GLY A 28 14.63 6.62 -1.82
C GLY A 28 15.40 5.34 -2.13
N MET A 29 14.73 4.19 -2.18
CA MET A 29 15.35 2.89 -2.48
C MET A 29 15.57 2.73 -3.98
N THR A 30 16.70 2.11 -4.35
CA THR A 30 16.86 1.57 -5.70
C THR A 30 15.87 0.42 -5.95
N LYS A 31 15.69 0.07 -7.22
CA LYS A 31 14.84 -1.06 -7.61
C LYS A 31 15.35 -2.37 -6.98
N GLU A 32 16.66 -2.56 -6.96
CA GLU A 32 17.32 -3.76 -6.43
C GLU A 32 17.10 -3.89 -4.92
N GLU A 33 17.24 -2.78 -4.18
CA GLU A 33 16.97 -2.71 -2.74
C GLU A 33 15.50 -2.95 -2.43
N ALA A 34 14.59 -2.31 -3.17
CA ALA A 34 13.15 -2.51 -2.99
C ALA A 34 12.76 -3.99 -3.21
N LEU A 35 13.29 -4.63 -4.26
CA LEU A 35 13.07 -6.06 -4.51
C LEU A 35 13.66 -6.94 -3.40
N ALA A 36 14.82 -6.59 -2.85
CA ALA A 36 15.42 -7.31 -1.74
C ALA A 36 14.57 -7.21 -0.47
N ILE A 37 14.07 -6.01 -0.14
CA ILE A 37 13.16 -5.77 0.98
C ILE A 37 11.87 -6.57 0.81
N MET A 38 11.25 -6.54 -0.37
CA MET A 38 10.05 -7.33 -0.66
C MET A 38 10.26 -8.82 -0.41
N ARG A 39 11.40 -9.37 -0.85
CA ARG A 39 11.74 -10.79 -0.61
C ARG A 39 11.93 -11.08 0.87
N ALA A 40 12.65 -10.22 1.59
CA ALA A 40 12.91 -10.37 3.02
C ALA A 40 11.61 -10.32 3.86
N VAL A 41 10.72 -9.39 3.54
CA VAL A 41 9.41 -9.28 4.22
C VAL A 41 8.56 -10.53 3.95
N LYS A 42 8.49 -10.98 2.69
CA LYS A 42 7.74 -12.18 2.31
C LYS A 42 8.32 -13.48 2.88
N SER A 43 9.62 -13.53 3.19
CA SER A 43 10.24 -14.73 3.77
C SER A 43 9.92 -14.93 5.25
N VAL A 44 9.33 -13.94 5.94
CA VAL A 44 8.91 -14.06 7.34
C VAL A 44 7.81 -15.11 7.52
N GLY A 45 6.91 -15.28 6.55
CA GLY A 45 5.92 -16.35 6.59
C GLY A 45 4.72 -16.16 5.66
N PRO A 46 3.76 -17.12 5.67
CA PRO A 46 2.60 -17.11 4.78
C PRO A 46 1.75 -15.84 4.90
N SER A 47 1.56 -15.31 6.11
CA SER A 47 0.79 -14.09 6.35
C SER A 47 1.41 -12.84 5.72
N MET A 48 2.68 -12.90 5.32
CA MET A 48 3.40 -11.78 4.72
C MET A 48 3.36 -11.80 3.19
N GLN A 49 2.79 -12.84 2.58
CA GLN A 49 2.62 -12.93 1.12
C GLN A 49 1.63 -11.89 0.59
N GLU A 50 0.67 -11.50 1.44
CA GLU A 50 -0.43 -10.60 1.12
C GLU A 50 -0.15 -9.13 1.46
N VAL A 51 1.07 -8.81 1.91
CA VAL A 51 1.48 -7.44 2.23
C VAL A 51 1.56 -6.61 0.95
N ALA A 52 0.95 -5.43 0.98
CA ALA A 52 1.08 -4.41 -0.05
C ALA A 52 2.43 -3.69 0.09
N PHE A 53 3.06 -3.36 -1.04
CA PHE A 53 4.33 -2.63 -1.06
C PHE A 53 4.17 -1.38 -1.89
N ALA A 54 4.70 -0.28 -1.38
CA ALA A 54 4.69 1.00 -2.07
C ALA A 54 6.07 1.64 -2.03
N MET A 55 6.44 2.28 -3.13
CA MET A 55 7.54 3.22 -3.16
C MET A 55 6.95 4.63 -3.13
N SER A 56 7.28 5.40 -2.11
CA SER A 56 6.91 6.81 -2.05
C SER A 56 7.59 7.57 -3.18
N THR A 57 6.83 8.46 -3.80
CA THR A 57 7.26 9.33 -4.90
C THR A 57 7.25 10.77 -4.44
N GLU A 58 7.77 11.68 -5.24
CA GLU A 58 7.67 13.13 -4.98
C GLU A 58 6.21 13.58 -4.84
N THR A 59 5.28 12.88 -5.49
CA THR A 59 3.84 13.19 -5.47
C THR A 59 3.21 12.90 -4.11
N ASN A 60 3.58 11.79 -3.46
CA ASN A 60 2.87 11.30 -2.28
C ASN A 60 3.67 11.43 -0.96
N ILE A 61 4.93 11.89 -1.01
CA ILE A 61 5.78 12.01 0.18
C ILE A 61 5.25 13.05 1.19
N GLN A 62 4.48 14.03 0.74
CA GLN A 62 3.87 15.06 1.58
C GLN A 62 2.46 14.69 2.05
N TRP A 63 1.94 13.54 1.61
CA TRP A 63 0.59 13.14 2.00
C TRP A 63 0.57 12.67 3.44
N PRO A 64 -0.55 12.86 4.15
CA PRO A 64 -0.79 12.19 5.41
C PRO A 64 -0.63 10.68 5.22
N LEU A 65 0.08 10.02 6.14
CA LEU A 65 0.32 8.58 6.06
C LEU A 65 -1.00 7.79 5.96
N GLY A 66 -2.04 8.23 6.68
CA GLY A 66 -3.37 7.62 6.60
C GLY A 66 -3.98 7.66 5.20
N GLN A 67 -3.79 8.76 4.46
CA GLN A 67 -4.25 8.87 3.07
C GLN A 67 -3.48 7.90 2.16
N LEU A 68 -2.15 7.87 2.28
CA LEU A 68 -1.33 6.98 1.47
C LEU A 68 -1.69 5.50 1.71
N VAL A 69 -1.88 5.09 2.97
CA VAL A 69 -2.28 3.72 3.31
C VAL A 69 -3.68 3.41 2.79
N ALA A 70 -4.62 4.35 2.85
CA ALA A 70 -5.97 4.18 2.34
C ALA A 70 -5.98 3.95 0.82
N GLU A 71 -5.25 4.76 0.05
CA GLU A 71 -5.12 4.58 -1.40
C GLU A 71 -4.47 3.23 -1.74
N LEU A 72 -3.39 2.86 -1.03
CA LEU A 72 -2.74 1.56 -1.23
C LEU A 72 -3.66 0.38 -0.92
N SER A 73 -4.55 0.52 0.07
CA SER A 73 -5.51 -0.53 0.42
C SER A 73 -6.50 -0.79 -0.71
N GLU A 74 -6.94 0.27 -1.38
CA GLU A 74 -7.89 0.19 -2.49
C GLU A 74 -7.22 -0.38 -3.74
N GLU A 75 -6.02 0.09 -4.10
CA GLU A 75 -5.25 -0.46 -5.22
C GLU A 75 -4.97 -1.96 -5.04
N HIS A 76 -4.61 -2.38 -3.82
CA HIS A 76 -4.34 -3.78 -3.52
C HIS A 76 -5.60 -4.64 -3.63
N ARG A 77 -6.76 -4.11 -3.17
CA ARG A 77 -8.06 -4.77 -3.33
C ARG A 77 -8.41 -4.95 -4.80
N MET A 78 -8.31 -3.88 -5.60
CA MET A 78 -8.57 -3.93 -7.04
C MET A 78 -7.63 -4.91 -7.76
N MET A 79 -6.34 -4.96 -7.39
CA MET A 79 -5.39 -5.90 -7.98
C MET A 79 -5.73 -7.35 -7.64
N LYS A 80 -6.17 -7.62 -6.40
CA LYS A 80 -6.62 -8.95 -5.98
C LYS A 80 -7.86 -9.38 -6.75
N GLU A 81 -8.85 -8.50 -6.87
CA GLU A 81 -10.08 -8.75 -7.63
C GLU A 81 -9.77 -9.01 -9.10
N TYR A 82 -8.89 -8.20 -9.70
CA TYR A 82 -8.45 -8.39 -11.07
C TYR A 82 -7.78 -9.76 -11.27
N ARG A 83 -6.85 -10.15 -10.39
CA ARG A 83 -6.17 -11.46 -10.42
C ARG A 83 -7.14 -12.63 -10.22
N ALA A 84 -8.13 -12.46 -9.35
CA ALA A 84 -9.15 -13.48 -9.11
C ALA A 84 -10.05 -13.66 -10.33
N ALA A 85 -10.40 -12.56 -11.01
CA ALA A 85 -11.27 -12.57 -12.20
C ALA A 85 -10.56 -13.06 -13.48
N HIS A 86 -9.26 -12.79 -13.65
CA HIS A 86 -8.54 -13.04 -14.91
C HIS A 86 -7.49 -14.17 -14.85
N GLY A 87 -7.31 -14.82 -13.69
CA GLY A 87 -6.31 -15.87 -13.52
C GLY A 87 -4.87 -15.36 -13.67
N LYS A 88 -3.88 -16.18 -13.31
CA LYS A 88 -2.44 -15.84 -13.45
C LYS A 88 -2.03 -15.82 -14.93
N GLU A 89 -2.45 -14.83 -15.70
CA GLU A 89 -1.64 -14.43 -16.86
C GLU A 89 -0.44 -13.66 -16.30
N SER A 90 0.71 -14.32 -16.36
CA SER A 90 2.00 -13.80 -15.90
C SER A 90 2.34 -12.56 -16.72
N ILE A 91 2.03 -11.37 -16.20
CA ILE A 91 2.58 -10.10 -16.69
C ILE A 91 4.04 -9.98 -16.22
N VAL A 92 4.85 -10.94 -16.67
CA VAL A 92 6.30 -10.85 -16.66
C VAL A 92 6.72 -11.37 -18.03
N SER A 93 6.80 -10.44 -18.97
CA SER A 93 7.63 -10.56 -20.16
C SER A 93 9.08 -10.36 -19.77
#